data_AF-A0A5D0UKI3-F1
#
_entry.id   AF-A0A5D0UKI3-F1
#
_cell.length_a   1.000
_cell.length_b   1.000
_cell.length_c   1.000
_cell.angle_alpha   90.00
_cell.angle_beta   90.00
_cell.angle_gamma   90.00
#
_symmetry.space_group_name_H-M   'P 1'
#
loop_
_entity.id
_entity.type
_entity.pdbx_description
1 polymer ?
#
loop_
_entity_poly.entity_id
_entity_poly.type
_entity_poly.pdbx_seq_one_letter_code
_entity_poly.pdbx_strand_id
1 'polypeptide(L)'
;MPILAALLVVAAWRGLGVQLRQDGVHVRYVLGFLIVPWEAMPAGHTHRPADQPPTLRLGYARPELVQRRGRAPAGTLPTDSIDAQFLADAIRHYALHPEHRAAIGTEREHQRLHEALTDR
;
A
#
# COMPACT_ATOMS: atom_id res chain seq x y z
N MET A 1 10.24 21.48 -13.16
CA MET A 1 11.12 20.45 -12.57
C MET A 1 10.38 19.10 -12.52
N PRO A 2 10.42 18.25 -13.56
CA PRO A 2 9.79 16.93 -13.51
C PRO A 2 10.85 15.83 -13.46
N ILE A 3 11.31 15.45 -12.26
CA ILE A 3 12.27 14.33 -12.08
C ILE A 3 11.67 13.21 -11.20
N LEU A 4 10.57 13.45 -10.51
CA LEU A 4 9.94 12.46 -9.61
C LEU A 4 9.17 11.34 -10.34
N ALA A 5 8.51 11.65 -11.47
CA ALA A 5 7.71 10.66 -12.20
C ALA A 5 8.54 9.52 -12.79
N ALA A 6 9.76 9.81 -13.27
CA ALA A 6 10.62 8.80 -13.87
C ALA A 6 11.21 7.83 -12.83
N LEU A 7 11.49 8.30 -11.61
CA LEU A 7 12.03 7.47 -10.53
C LEU A 7 10.99 6.50 -9.93
N LEU A 8 9.72 6.93 -9.85
CA LEU A 8 8.60 6.08 -9.41
C LEU A 8 8.40 4.86 -10.33
N VAL A 9 8.60 5.03 -11.64
CA VAL A 9 8.48 3.95 -12.63
C VAL A 9 9.62 2.92 -12.47
N VAL A 10 10.86 3.35 -12.15
CA VAL A 10 12.03 2.47 -12.09
C VAL A 10 12.00 1.54 -10.87
N ALA A 11 11.47 1.99 -9.73
CA ALA A 11 11.33 1.13 -8.53
C ALA A 11 10.24 0.07 -8.74
N ALA A 12 9.10 0.45 -9.34
CA ALA A 12 8.03 -0.48 -9.73
C ALA A 12 8.53 -1.57 -10.70
N TRP A 13 9.52 -1.27 -11.55
CA TRP A 13 10.08 -2.20 -12.53
C TRP A 13 10.99 -3.29 -11.97
N ARG A 14 11.49 -3.17 -10.72
CA ARG A 14 12.27 -4.27 -10.08
C ARG A 14 11.40 -5.35 -9.46
N GLY A 15 10.07 -5.24 -9.52
CA GLY A 15 9.15 -6.23 -8.97
C GLY A 15 9.24 -6.40 -7.44
N LEU A 16 9.89 -5.45 -6.75
CA LEU A 16 10.00 -5.33 -5.31
C LEU A 16 9.23 -4.08 -4.89
N GLY A 17 8.45 -4.18 -3.82
CA GLY A 17 7.67 -3.05 -3.31
C GLY A 17 6.19 -3.36 -3.09
N VAL A 18 5.44 -2.30 -2.82
CA VAL A 18 4.02 -2.34 -2.48
C VAL A 18 3.20 -2.01 -3.71
N GLN A 19 2.18 -2.82 -3.98
CA GLN A 19 1.21 -2.61 -5.03
C GLN A 19 -0.20 -2.69 -4.44
N LEU A 20 -0.99 -1.64 -4.65
CA LEU A 20 -2.43 -1.68 -4.37
C LEU A 20 -3.11 -2.34 -5.57
N ARG A 21 -3.99 -3.31 -5.29
CA ARG A 21 -4.80 -3.99 -6.29
C ARG A 21 -6.25 -4.04 -5.83
N GLN A 22 -7.16 -4.35 -6.75
CA GLN A 22 -8.58 -4.50 -6.45
C GLN A 22 -8.83 -5.53 -5.34
N ASP A 23 -8.05 -6.60 -5.28
CA ASP A 23 -8.17 -7.70 -4.32
C ASP A 23 -7.41 -7.48 -3.00
N GLY A 24 -6.50 -6.50 -2.93
CA GLY A 24 -5.79 -6.19 -1.69
C GLY A 24 -4.48 -5.43 -1.89
N VAL A 25 -3.69 -5.40 -0.82
CA VAL A 25 -2.30 -4.93 -0.86
C VAL A 25 -1.39 -6.12 -1.15
N HIS A 26 -0.61 -6.01 -2.22
CA HIS A 26 0.39 -7.00 -2.62
C HIS A 26 1.78 -6.44 -2.36
N VAL A 27 2.63 -7.21 -1.72
CA VAL A 27 3.99 -6.81 -1.37
C VAL A 27 4.95 -7.88 -1.83
N ARG A 28 5.98 -7.45 -2.57
CA ARG A 28 7.07 -8.34 -2.97
C ARG A 28 8.36 -7.92 -2.29
N TYR A 29 8.99 -8.90 -1.66
CA TYR A 29 10.31 -8.81 -1.05
C TYR A 29 11.30 -9.67 -1.82
N VAL A 30 12.59 -9.46 -1.60
CA VAL A 30 13.66 -10.22 -2.27
C VAL A 30 13.51 -11.74 -2.03
N LEU A 31 13.04 -12.13 -0.85
CA LEU A 31 12.94 -13.52 -0.39
C LEU A 31 11.49 -13.99 -0.15
N GLY A 32 10.49 -13.29 -0.67
CA GLY A 32 9.10 -13.68 -0.42
C GLY A 32 8.05 -12.67 -0.87
N PHE A 33 6.80 -12.95 -0.52
CA PHE A 33 5.69 -12.04 -0.75
C PHE A 33 4.69 -12.07 0.41
N LEU A 34 3.91 -10.99 0.48
CA LEU A 34 2.79 -10.82 1.38
C LEU A 34 1.60 -10.30 0.58
N ILE A 35 0.45 -10.95 0.70
CA ILE A 35 -0.81 -10.48 0.15
C ILE A 35 -1.76 -10.28 1.33
N VAL A 36 -2.24 -9.06 1.47
CA VAL A 36 -3.21 -8.68 2.49
C VAL A 36 -4.51 -8.32 1.77
N PRO A 37 -5.52 -9.20 1.80
CA PRO A 37 -6.84 -8.87 1.28
C PRO A 37 -7.42 -7.66 2.00
N TRP A 38 -8.22 -6.86 1.32
CA TRP A 38 -8.87 -5.71 1.96
C TRP A 38 -9.73 -6.11 3.15
N GLU A 39 -10.31 -7.31 3.11
CA GLU A 39 -11.13 -7.92 4.15
C GLU A 39 -10.32 -8.29 5.41
N ALA A 40 -9.00 -8.40 5.26
CA ALA A 40 -8.07 -8.64 6.37
C ALA A 40 -7.74 -7.35 7.14
N MET A 41 -8.00 -6.19 6.56
CA MET A 41 -7.64 -4.90 7.13
C MET A 41 -8.72 -4.40 8.09
N PRO A 42 -8.34 -3.78 9.22
CA PRO A 42 -9.30 -3.11 10.07
C PRO A 42 -9.88 -1.90 9.32
N ALA A 43 -11.18 -1.67 9.45
CA ALA A 43 -11.87 -0.52 8.84
C ALA A 43 -11.34 0.84 9.33
N GLY A 44 -10.46 0.85 10.33
CA GLY A 44 -9.67 2.01 10.70
C GLY A 44 -8.38 1.58 11.40
N HIS A 45 -7.36 2.43 11.30
CA HIS A 45 -6.04 2.37 11.94
C HIS A 45 -4.93 1.67 11.14
N THR A 46 -4.39 2.40 10.17
CA THR A 46 -2.97 2.31 9.79
C THR A 46 -2.21 3.34 10.63
N HIS A 47 -1.25 2.91 11.46
CA HIS A 47 -0.47 3.81 12.30
C HIS A 47 0.97 3.90 11.76
N ARG A 48 1.44 5.11 11.50
CA ARG A 48 2.86 5.39 11.24
C ARG A 48 3.60 5.44 12.57
N PRO A 49 4.55 4.53 12.87
CA PRO A 49 5.42 4.69 14.03
C PRO A 49 6.30 5.93 13.80
N ALA A 50 6.35 6.84 14.78
CA ALA A 50 7.05 8.12 14.64
C ALA A 50 8.58 8.00 14.49
N ASP A 51 9.19 6.87 14.89
CA ASP A 51 10.65 6.73 15.06
C ASP A 51 11.29 5.52 14.36
N GLN A 52 10.65 4.90 13.36
CA GLN A 52 11.20 3.72 12.67
C GLN A 52 11.62 3.99 11.21
N PRO A 53 12.52 3.16 10.63
CA PRO A 53 12.88 3.18 9.21
C PRO A 53 11.64 3.29 8.30
N PRO A 54 11.79 3.69 7.01
CA PRO A 54 10.68 4.00 6.09
C PRO A 54 9.78 2.77 5.87
N THR A 55 8.91 2.52 6.83
CA THR A 55 8.12 1.31 6.92
C THR A 55 6.76 1.68 7.50
N LEU A 56 5.71 1.14 6.88
CA LEU A 56 4.34 1.31 7.31
C LEU A 56 3.85 0.02 7.98
N ARG A 57 3.36 0.12 9.21
CA ARG A 57 2.79 -1.04 9.91
C ARG A 57 1.31 -1.21 9.55
N LEU A 58 0.93 -2.40 9.10
CA LEU A 58 -0.48 -2.76 8.92
C LEU A 58 -1.02 -3.45 10.17
N GLY A 59 -2.15 -2.93 10.67
CA GLY A 59 -3.03 -3.71 11.53
C GLY A 59 -3.80 -4.73 10.71
N TYR A 60 -4.13 -5.87 11.33
CA TYR A 60 -4.98 -6.89 10.73
C TYR A 60 -6.19 -7.13 11.63
N ALA A 61 -7.39 -7.04 11.07
CA ALA A 61 -8.61 -7.49 11.74
C ALA A 61 -8.81 -9.00 11.58
N ARG A 62 -8.38 -9.56 10.45
CA ARG A 62 -8.48 -11.00 10.13
C ARG A 62 -7.13 -11.52 9.62
N PRO A 63 -6.16 -11.78 10.52
CA PRO A 63 -4.82 -12.24 10.14
C PRO A 63 -4.83 -13.58 9.38
N GLU A 64 -5.85 -14.42 9.56
CA GLU A 64 -6.04 -15.70 8.88
C GLU A 64 -6.26 -15.59 7.36
N LEU A 65 -6.67 -14.41 6.87
CA LEU A 65 -6.83 -14.14 5.44
C LEU A 65 -5.53 -13.69 4.76
N VAL A 66 -4.51 -13.36 5.55
CA VAL A 66 -3.23 -12.86 5.05
C VAL A 66 -2.42 -14.01 4.46
N GLN A 67 -2.05 -13.89 3.19
CA GLN A 67 -1.23 -14.89 2.52
C GLN A 67 0.23 -14.46 2.55
N ARG A 68 1.09 -15.32 3.09
CA ARG A 68 2.52 -15.06 3.18
C ARG A 68 3.32 -16.24 2.66
N ARG A 69 4.33 -15.97 1.83
CA ARG A 69 5.28 -16.98 1.38
C ARG A 69 6.71 -16.48 1.46
N GLY A 70 7.63 -17.38 1.84
CA GLY A 70 9.05 -17.05 2.00
C GLY A 70 9.33 -16.24 3.26
N ARG A 71 10.46 -15.52 3.28
CA ARG A 71 10.89 -14.67 4.40
C ARG A 71 10.37 -13.24 4.25
N ALA A 72 9.04 -13.11 4.17
CA ALA A 72 8.38 -11.81 4.19
C ALA A 72 8.09 -11.37 5.64
N PRO A 73 8.45 -10.15 6.05
CA PRO A 73 8.03 -9.62 7.35
C PRO A 73 6.50 -9.53 7.43
N ALA A 74 5.94 -9.88 8.59
CA ALA A 74 4.50 -9.75 8.83
C ALA A 74 4.17 -8.31 9.24
N GLY A 75 3.13 -7.73 8.65
CA GLY A 75 2.60 -6.44 9.11
C GLY A 75 3.47 -5.22 8.82
N THR A 76 4.49 -5.31 7.96
CA THR A 76 5.38 -4.19 7.65
C THR A 76 5.56 -4.03 6.15
N LEU A 77 5.18 -2.87 5.63
CA LEU A 77 5.37 -2.49 4.23
C LEU A 77 6.62 -1.63 4.07
N PRO A 78 7.46 -1.88 3.07
CA PRO A 78 8.53 -0.95 2.70
C PRO A 78 7.93 0.32 2.07
N THR A 79 8.39 1.49 2.47
CA THR A 79 7.97 2.79 1.92
C THR A 79 9.15 3.54 1.30
N ASP A 80 10.15 2.80 0.84
CA ASP A 80 11.44 3.32 0.38
C ASP A 80 11.29 4.24 -0.84
N SER A 81 10.25 4.01 -1.65
CA SER A 81 9.96 4.71 -2.91
C SER A 81 8.65 5.49 -2.91
N ILE A 82 7.86 5.42 -1.84
CA ILE A 82 6.52 6.02 -1.74
C ILE A 82 6.41 6.71 -0.39
N ASP A 83 5.84 7.91 -0.34
CA ASP A 83 5.57 8.56 0.94
C ASP A 83 4.68 7.67 1.83
N ALA A 84 5.17 7.40 3.05
CA ALA A 84 4.51 6.47 3.97
C ALA A 84 3.13 6.96 4.41
N GLN A 85 2.94 8.28 4.49
CA GLN A 85 1.67 8.88 4.89
C GLN A 85 0.65 8.77 3.76
N PHE A 86 1.03 9.13 2.54
CA PHE A 86 0.21 8.92 1.35
C PHE A 86 -0.21 7.46 1.21
N LEU A 87 0.71 6.51 1.39
CA LEU A 87 0.39 5.09 1.32
C LEU A 87 -0.59 4.66 2.43
N ALA A 88 -0.40 5.12 3.66
CA ALA A 88 -1.31 4.84 4.77
C ALA A 88 -2.71 5.39 4.50
N ASP A 89 -2.79 6.61 4.00
CA ASP A 89 -4.04 7.29 3.68
C ASP A 89 -4.77 6.63 2.51
N ALA A 90 -4.03 6.19 1.48
CA ALA A 90 -4.57 5.40 0.37
C ALA A 90 -5.13 4.06 0.84
N ILE A 91 -4.38 3.31 1.66
CA ILE A 91 -4.83 2.02 2.21
C ILE A 91 -6.09 2.21 3.05
N ARG A 92 -6.11 3.23 3.92
CA ARG A 92 -7.28 3.59 4.72
C ARG A 92 -8.47 3.97 3.83
N HIS A 93 -8.25 4.75 2.77
CA HIS A 93 -9.30 5.17 1.84
C HIS A 93 -9.95 3.97 1.17
N TYR A 94 -9.17 3.03 0.64
CA TYR A 94 -9.71 1.83 -0.02
C TYR A 94 -10.27 0.79 0.95
N ALA A 95 -9.79 0.76 2.20
CA ALA A 95 -10.42 -0.04 3.25
C ALA A 95 -11.84 0.46 3.54
N LEU A 96 -12.04 1.78 3.59
CA LEU A 96 -13.33 2.43 3.87
C LEU A 96 -14.27 2.51 2.66
N HIS A 97 -13.74 2.59 1.44
CA HIS A 97 -14.50 2.79 0.20
C HIS A 97 -14.29 1.62 -0.78
N PRO A 98 -14.93 0.46 -0.53
CA PRO A 98 -14.77 -0.73 -1.37
C PRO A 98 -15.17 -0.52 -2.83
N GLU A 99 -16.10 0.39 -3.11
CA GLU A 99 -16.56 0.76 -4.45
C GLU A 99 -15.45 1.31 -5.35
N HIS A 100 -14.41 1.93 -4.76
CA HIS A 100 -13.30 2.48 -5.53
C HIS A 100 -12.23 1.43 -5.89
N ARG A 101 -12.26 0.24 -5.28
CA ARG A 101 -11.22 -0.78 -5.46
C ARG A 101 -11.12 -1.30 -6.89
N ALA A 102 -12.24 -1.38 -7.60
CA ALA A 102 -12.28 -1.84 -8.99
C ALA A 102 -11.56 -0.90 -9.97
N ALA A 103 -11.37 0.37 -9.59
CA ALA A 103 -10.70 1.35 -10.40
C ALA A 103 -9.18 1.44 -10.11
N ILE A 104 -8.68 0.72 -9.11
CA ILE A 104 -7.25 0.72 -8.72
C ILE A 104 -6.39 0.31 -9.92
N GLY A 105 -5.32 1.08 -10.16
CA GLY A 105 -4.41 0.88 -11.28
C GLY A 105 -4.79 1.62 -12.56
N THR A 106 -5.91 2.34 -12.57
CA THR A 106 -6.25 3.27 -13.66
C THR A 106 -5.71 4.67 -13.38
N GLU A 107 -5.31 5.40 -14.43
CA GLU A 107 -4.80 6.78 -14.29
C GLU A 107 -5.85 7.71 -13.66
N ARG A 108 -7.12 7.56 -14.09
CA ARG A 108 -8.24 8.34 -13.56
C ARG A 108 -8.40 8.15 -12.04
N GLU A 109 -8.26 6.92 -11.56
CA GLU A 109 -8.36 6.65 -10.13
C GLU A 109 -7.15 7.17 -9.36
N HIS A 110 -5.96 7.10 -9.95
CA HIS A 110 -4.77 7.70 -9.37
C HIS A 110 -4.94 9.21 -9.16
N GLN A 111 -5.43 9.93 -10.18
CA GLN A 111 -5.70 11.36 -10.07
C GLN A 111 -6.78 11.67 -9.03
N ARG A 112 -7.92 10.96 -9.04
CA ARG A 112 -9.00 11.13 -8.06
C ARG A 112 -8.50 10.91 -6.62
N LEU A 113 -7.71 9.86 -6.41
CA LEU A 113 -7.13 9.56 -5.09
C LEU A 113 -6.19 10.68 -4.65
N HIS A 114 -5.34 11.17 -5.54
CA HIS A 114 -4.41 12.26 -5.22
C HIS A 114 -5.17 13.53 -4.82
N GLU A 115 -6.22 13.90 -5.55
CA GLU A 115 -7.09 15.04 -5.21
C GLU A 115 -7.77 14.84 -3.85
N ALA A 116 -8.38 13.67 -3.60
CA ALA A 116 -9.07 13.36 -2.36
C ALA A 116 -8.16 13.34 -1.12
N LEU A 117 -6.87 13.06 -1.28
CA LEU A 117 -5.91 13.03 -0.18
C LEU A 117 -5.15 14.36 0.02
N THR A 118 -5.16 15.25 -0.98
CA THR A 118 -4.52 16.58 -0.87
C THR A 118 -5.47 17.62 -0.26
N ASP A 119 -6.78 17.45 -0.42
CA ASP A 119 -7.83 18.38 0.07
C ASP A 119 -8.20 18.18 1.56
N ARG A 120 -7.27 17.66 2.38
CA ARG A 120 -7.51 17.24 3.77
C ARG A 120 -6.61 17.97 4.76
#